data_AF-E4TFE4-F1
#
_entry.id   AF-E4TFE4-F1
#
_cell.length_a   1.000
_cell.length_b   1.000
_cell.length_c   1.000
_cell.angle_alpha   90.00
_cell.angle_beta   90.00
_cell.angle_gamma   90.00
#
_symmetry.space_group_name_H-M   'P 1'
#
loop_
_entity.id
_entity.type
_entity.pdbx_description
1 polymer ?
#
loop_
_entity_poly.entity_id
_entity_poly.type
_entity_poly.pdbx_seq_one_letter_code
_entity_poly.pdbx_strand_id
1 'polypeptide(L)'
;MRVGHQLYYKVKYVPISPVHVGTGEEIDPLDYTIKNKVLYKINFVKFVENLSEHDKNQLLMHSKLPSVNSLMKVRTFINTIFDPSTMKDAIIESYPVDESIQARFSSRLSKFANEDPKNRQINELSIMEVYRNGLLPLIPGSSIKGAIRTAFLNHLLKDKDDRAREDILKNNFHGNKDPFDSLKVSDTYREKSDITVGFFINLPANLFAVDKIKGGLSVMAEVILPGKVYQGDIRFIADGRLFVKNENRYFSILRNMISNIESLFRICNEHYFPIFEKEYNMIKKENSENNFIKRVDYEKNNYLEQIRNNKVGLIRVGRHSGFEAVSIKGSKVKIKTKNGYDMRDASTTSWYCSFSDSGEPKNTNNVLPCGWMILKKDE
;
A
#
# COMPACT_ATOMS: atom_id res chain seq x y z
N MET A 1 17.11 -18.65 39.41
CA MET A 1 16.66 -18.60 37.99
C MET A 1 15.69 -17.44 37.83
N ARG A 2 16.08 -16.37 37.13
CA ARG A 2 15.19 -15.22 36.86
C ARG A 2 14.61 -15.38 35.47
N VAL A 3 13.31 -15.62 35.39
CA VAL A 3 12.53 -15.67 34.14
C VAL A 3 12.57 -14.28 33.49
N GLY A 4 13.20 -14.17 32.32
CA GLY A 4 13.28 -12.91 31.58
C GLY A 4 11.88 -12.44 31.18
N HIS A 5 11.50 -11.22 31.60
CA HIS A 5 10.18 -10.66 31.33
C HIS A 5 10.03 -10.32 29.84
N GLN A 6 9.45 -11.20 29.04
CA GLN A 6 9.04 -10.87 27.67
C GLN A 6 7.79 -9.98 27.73
N LEU A 7 7.79 -8.87 26.98
CA LEU A 7 6.58 -8.09 26.76
C LEU A 7 5.91 -8.64 25.50
N TYR A 8 4.65 -9.01 25.62
CA TYR A 8 3.86 -9.54 24.52
C TYR A 8 2.53 -8.80 24.48
N TYR A 9 2.19 -8.30 23.30
CA TYR A 9 0.97 -7.56 23.06
C TYR A 9 0.28 -8.11 21.81
N LYS A 10 -0.99 -8.45 21.96
CA LYS A 10 -1.89 -8.63 20.82
C LYS A 10 -2.31 -7.25 20.33
N VAL A 11 -2.30 -7.06 19.03
CA VAL A 11 -2.55 -5.77 18.38
C VAL A 11 -3.54 -5.93 17.25
N LYS A 12 -4.54 -5.06 17.24
CA LYS A 12 -5.46 -4.86 16.13
C LYS A 12 -4.92 -3.76 15.22
N TYR A 13 -4.80 -4.08 13.94
CA TYR A 13 -4.33 -3.19 12.89
C TYR A 13 -5.53 -2.79 12.02
N VAL A 14 -5.83 -1.50 11.96
CA VAL A 14 -7.00 -0.97 11.27
C VAL A 14 -6.54 0.02 10.20
N PRO A 15 -6.45 -0.38 8.92
CA PRO A 15 -6.22 0.53 7.82
C PRO A 15 -7.33 1.59 7.79
N ILE A 16 -6.97 2.85 7.86
CA ILE A 16 -7.90 3.99 7.72
C ILE A 16 -7.82 4.61 6.32
N SER A 17 -6.88 4.14 5.50
CA SER A 17 -6.81 4.43 4.09
C SER A 17 -6.33 3.18 3.32
N PRO A 18 -6.42 3.14 1.98
CA PRO A 18 -6.02 1.97 1.19
C PRO A 18 -4.54 1.62 1.40
N VAL A 19 -4.25 0.33 1.62
CA VAL A 19 -2.88 -0.17 1.84
C VAL A 19 -2.51 -1.14 0.73
N HIS A 20 -1.33 -0.94 0.12
CA HIS A 20 -0.71 -1.91 -0.76
C HIS A 20 0.70 -2.21 -0.29
N VAL A 21 0.96 -3.45 0.06
CA VAL A 21 2.31 -3.98 0.23
C VAL A 21 2.53 -4.94 -0.92
N GLY A 22 3.39 -4.59 -1.87
CA GLY A 22 3.59 -5.40 -3.08
C GLY A 22 4.60 -6.52 -2.87
N THR A 23 4.46 -7.60 -3.64
CA THR A 23 5.48 -8.68 -3.77
C THR A 23 6.52 -8.38 -4.84
N GLY A 24 6.21 -7.47 -5.77
CA GLY A 24 6.96 -7.25 -7.01
C GLY A 24 6.30 -7.92 -8.22
N GLU A 25 5.34 -8.81 -7.99
CA GLU A 25 4.54 -9.46 -9.02
C GLU A 25 3.37 -8.59 -9.46
N GLU A 26 2.92 -8.82 -10.70
CA GLU A 26 1.76 -8.18 -11.29
C GLU A 26 0.87 -9.24 -11.93
N ILE A 27 -0.45 -9.05 -11.86
CA ILE A 27 -1.40 -9.85 -12.63
C ILE A 27 -1.23 -9.49 -14.10
N ASP A 28 -0.89 -10.49 -14.92
CA ASP A 28 -0.77 -10.30 -16.35
C ASP A 28 -2.12 -9.86 -16.96
N PRO A 29 -2.14 -8.94 -17.94
CA PRO A 29 -3.34 -8.53 -18.65
C PRO A 29 -4.20 -9.68 -19.22
N LEU A 30 -3.62 -10.85 -19.50
CA LEU A 30 -4.32 -12.06 -19.97
C LEU A 30 -4.89 -12.93 -18.85
N ASP A 31 -4.39 -12.78 -17.62
CA ASP A 31 -4.75 -13.60 -16.46
C ASP A 31 -5.90 -13.00 -15.64
N TYR A 32 -6.56 -11.96 -16.15
CA TYR A 32 -7.79 -11.45 -15.55
C TYR A 32 -8.80 -10.89 -16.55
N THR A 33 -10.06 -10.86 -16.11
CA THR A 33 -11.14 -10.17 -16.82
C THR A 33 -12.10 -9.54 -15.82
N ILE A 34 -12.79 -8.47 -16.21
CA ILE A 34 -13.76 -7.78 -15.35
C ILE A 34 -15.15 -7.88 -15.98
N LYS A 35 -16.10 -8.43 -15.22
CA LYS A 35 -17.52 -8.53 -15.58
C LYS A 35 -18.41 -8.28 -14.36
N ASN A 36 -19.51 -7.56 -14.55
CA ASN A 36 -20.54 -7.35 -13.52
C ASN A 36 -19.99 -6.84 -12.17
N LYS A 37 -19.06 -5.89 -12.22
CA LYS A 37 -18.34 -5.25 -11.10
C LYS A 37 -17.50 -6.22 -10.28
N VAL A 38 -17.06 -7.32 -10.89
CA VAL A 38 -16.19 -8.33 -10.29
C VAL A 38 -14.98 -8.54 -11.20
N LEU A 39 -13.79 -8.51 -10.60
CA LEU A 39 -12.57 -8.97 -11.24
C LEU A 39 -12.44 -10.48 -11.01
N TYR A 40 -12.18 -11.21 -12.09
CA TYR A 40 -11.89 -12.64 -12.07
C TYR A 40 -10.42 -12.84 -12.45
N LYS A 41 -9.62 -13.41 -11.54
CA LYS A 41 -8.32 -13.98 -11.88
C LYS A 41 -8.54 -15.34 -12.51
N ILE A 42 -8.02 -15.53 -13.72
CA ILE A 42 -8.26 -16.73 -14.50
C ILE A 42 -6.97 -17.53 -14.68
N ASN A 43 -7.08 -18.84 -14.59
CA ASN A 43 -6.04 -19.74 -15.04
C ASN A 43 -6.21 -19.87 -16.56
N PHE A 44 -5.28 -19.27 -17.32
CA PHE A 44 -5.37 -19.22 -18.77
C PHE A 44 -5.43 -20.62 -19.42
N VAL A 45 -4.72 -21.62 -18.87
CA VAL A 45 -4.76 -23.00 -19.39
C VAL A 45 -6.15 -23.60 -19.23
N LYS A 46 -6.74 -23.49 -18.02
CA LYS A 46 -8.10 -23.97 -17.74
C LYS A 46 -9.15 -23.23 -18.56
N PHE A 47 -8.95 -21.94 -18.79
CA PHE A 47 -9.80 -21.17 -19.70
C PHE A 47 -9.77 -21.76 -21.12
N VAL A 48 -8.59 -22.05 -21.67
CA VAL A 48 -8.45 -22.65 -23.02
C VAL A 48 -9.06 -24.06 -23.11
N GLU A 49 -8.97 -24.86 -22.04
CA GLU A 49 -9.59 -26.19 -21.97
C GLU A 49 -11.13 -26.12 -22.08
N ASN A 50 -11.75 -25.05 -21.59
CA ASN A 50 -13.19 -24.81 -21.65
C ASN A 50 -13.67 -24.26 -23.01
N LEU A 51 -12.77 -23.93 -23.94
CA LEU A 51 -13.13 -23.40 -25.25
C LEU A 51 -13.58 -24.49 -26.21
N SER A 52 -14.55 -24.16 -27.08
CA SER A 52 -14.89 -25.00 -28.23
C SER A 52 -13.73 -25.04 -29.24
N GLU A 53 -13.70 -26.05 -30.12
CA GLU A 53 -12.68 -26.12 -31.18
C GLU A 53 -12.72 -24.89 -32.12
N HIS A 54 -13.91 -24.32 -32.34
CA HIS A 54 -14.05 -23.08 -33.09
C HIS A 54 -13.35 -21.91 -32.36
N ASP A 55 -13.59 -21.78 -31.05
CA ASP A 55 -13.07 -20.68 -30.24
C ASP A 55 -11.56 -20.80 -30.02
N LYS A 56 -11.03 -22.03 -29.88
CA LYS A 56 -9.58 -22.29 -29.87
C LYS A 56 -8.91 -21.81 -31.16
N ASN A 57 -9.53 -22.09 -32.31
CA ASN A 57 -9.02 -21.62 -33.59
C ASN A 57 -9.06 -20.09 -33.71
N GLN A 58 -10.11 -19.43 -33.21
CA GLN A 58 -10.18 -17.96 -33.15
C GLN A 58 -9.09 -17.37 -32.25
N LEU A 59 -8.89 -17.92 -31.06
CA LEU A 59 -7.82 -17.51 -30.15
C LEU A 59 -6.44 -17.64 -30.81
N LEU A 60 -6.18 -18.75 -31.51
CA LEU A 60 -4.94 -18.97 -32.25
C LEU A 60 -4.75 -17.99 -33.42
N MET A 61 -5.83 -17.59 -34.10
CA MET A 61 -5.76 -16.56 -35.13
C MET A 61 -5.40 -15.19 -34.54
N HIS A 62 -5.97 -14.84 -33.39
CA HIS A 62 -5.64 -13.59 -32.69
C HIS A 62 -4.20 -13.56 -32.19
N SER A 63 -3.68 -14.68 -31.68
CA SER A 63 -2.32 -14.75 -31.13
C SER A 63 -1.22 -14.56 -32.19
N LYS A 64 -1.49 -14.93 -33.45
CA LYS A 64 -0.56 -14.81 -34.59
C LYS A 64 -0.37 -13.39 -35.14
N LEU A 65 -1.10 -12.39 -34.64
CA LEU A 65 -0.96 -10.99 -35.06
C LEU A 65 0.31 -10.35 -34.47
N PRO A 66 0.74 -9.18 -34.97
CA PRO A 66 1.81 -8.40 -34.32
C PRO A 66 1.50 -8.15 -32.84
N SER A 67 2.53 -8.20 -31.98
CA SER A 67 2.41 -8.35 -30.51
C SER A 67 1.38 -7.42 -29.83
N VAL A 68 1.35 -6.14 -30.16
CA VAL A 68 0.42 -5.16 -29.56
C VAL A 68 -1.04 -5.45 -29.95
N ASN A 69 -1.26 -5.76 -31.23
CA ASN A 69 -2.60 -6.06 -31.76
C ASN A 69 -3.09 -7.44 -31.29
N SER A 70 -2.16 -8.39 -31.17
CA SER A 70 -2.41 -9.74 -30.64
C SER A 70 -2.92 -9.68 -29.22
N LEU A 71 -2.21 -9.00 -28.31
CA LEU A 71 -2.59 -8.90 -26.90
C LEU A 71 -4.00 -8.31 -26.72
N MET A 72 -4.31 -7.20 -27.40
CA MET A 72 -5.62 -6.56 -27.25
C MET A 72 -6.77 -7.41 -27.80
N LYS A 73 -6.61 -8.04 -28.96
CA LYS A 73 -7.64 -8.93 -29.51
C LYS A 73 -7.86 -10.16 -28.64
N VAL A 74 -6.77 -10.76 -28.13
CA VAL A 74 -6.87 -11.88 -27.18
C VAL A 74 -7.63 -11.47 -25.93
N ARG A 75 -7.39 -10.28 -25.37
CA ARG A 75 -8.12 -9.80 -24.19
C ARG A 75 -9.60 -9.54 -24.46
N THR A 76 -9.92 -8.91 -25.58
CA THR A 76 -11.32 -8.70 -26.00
C THR A 76 -12.02 -10.04 -26.19
N PHE A 77 -11.33 -11.03 -26.76
CA PHE A 77 -11.83 -12.39 -26.90
C PHE A 77 -12.07 -13.06 -25.55
N ILE A 78 -11.10 -13.03 -24.62
CA ILE A 78 -11.25 -13.55 -23.25
C ILE A 78 -12.46 -12.89 -22.59
N ASN A 79 -12.56 -11.56 -22.61
CA ASN A 79 -13.69 -10.87 -22.00
C ASN A 79 -15.02 -11.21 -22.68
N THR A 80 -15.05 -11.48 -23.98
CA THR A 80 -16.30 -11.84 -24.67
C THR A 80 -16.75 -13.25 -24.26
N ILE A 81 -15.85 -14.23 -24.36
CA ILE A 81 -16.15 -15.65 -24.22
C ILE A 81 -16.24 -16.10 -22.75
N PHE A 82 -15.43 -15.52 -21.86
CA PHE A 82 -15.39 -15.94 -20.46
C PHE A 82 -16.76 -15.78 -19.79
N ASP A 83 -17.33 -16.87 -19.29
CA ASP A 83 -18.57 -16.87 -18.52
C ASP A 83 -18.32 -17.52 -17.16
N PRO A 84 -18.39 -16.76 -16.04
CA PRO A 84 -18.10 -17.29 -14.71
C PRO A 84 -19.14 -18.32 -14.23
N SER A 85 -20.32 -18.40 -14.87
CA SER A 85 -21.34 -19.39 -14.50
C SER A 85 -21.02 -20.79 -15.02
N THR A 86 -20.33 -20.88 -16.16
CA THR A 86 -19.99 -22.13 -16.84
C THR A 86 -18.52 -22.52 -16.66
N MET A 87 -17.59 -21.55 -16.62
CA MET A 87 -16.13 -21.76 -16.57
C MET A 87 -15.56 -21.63 -15.15
N LYS A 88 -16.17 -22.32 -14.17
CA LYS A 88 -15.81 -22.17 -12.74
C LYS A 88 -14.41 -22.66 -12.39
N ASP A 89 -13.95 -23.72 -13.06
CA ASP A 89 -12.63 -24.32 -12.86
C ASP A 89 -11.48 -23.46 -13.39
N ALA A 90 -11.78 -22.51 -14.28
CA ALA A 90 -10.83 -21.50 -14.75
C ALA A 90 -10.66 -20.34 -13.75
N ILE A 91 -11.51 -20.20 -12.74
CA ILE A 91 -11.45 -19.09 -11.78
C ILE A 91 -10.51 -19.44 -10.63
N ILE A 92 -9.42 -18.69 -10.50
CA ILE A 92 -8.47 -18.80 -9.37
C ILE A 92 -9.02 -18.04 -8.16
N GLU A 93 -9.44 -16.80 -8.39
CA GLU A 93 -9.95 -15.89 -7.37
C GLU A 93 -10.92 -14.89 -8.03
N SER A 94 -11.89 -14.38 -7.26
CA SER A 94 -12.68 -13.24 -7.70
C SER A 94 -13.00 -12.30 -6.55
N TYR A 95 -13.09 -11.00 -6.84
CA TYR A 95 -13.41 -9.98 -5.86
C TYR A 95 -14.07 -8.75 -6.49
N PRO A 96 -14.90 -8.03 -5.72
CA PRO A 96 -15.61 -6.87 -6.24
C PRO A 96 -14.65 -5.72 -6.58
N VAL A 97 -15.01 -4.99 -7.63
CA VAL A 97 -14.35 -3.74 -8.05
C VAL A 97 -15.36 -2.61 -8.13
N ASP A 98 -14.88 -1.38 -7.99
CA ASP A 98 -15.73 -0.21 -8.20
C ASP A 98 -16.22 -0.14 -9.65
N GLU A 99 -17.40 0.43 -9.87
CA GLU A 99 -18.00 0.61 -11.19
C GLU A 99 -17.08 1.36 -12.15
N SER A 100 -16.32 2.32 -11.64
CA SER A 100 -15.36 3.07 -12.44
C SER A 100 -14.18 2.22 -12.92
N ILE A 101 -13.75 1.20 -12.15
CA ILE A 101 -12.72 0.24 -12.59
C ILE A 101 -13.23 -0.52 -13.81
N GLN A 102 -14.47 -1.02 -13.74
CA GLN A 102 -15.08 -1.71 -14.87
C GLN A 102 -15.24 -0.79 -16.08
N ALA A 103 -15.78 0.42 -15.89
CA ALA A 103 -15.95 1.38 -16.98
C ALA A 103 -14.62 1.67 -17.69
N ARG A 104 -13.54 1.88 -16.91
CA ARG A 104 -12.21 2.09 -17.47
C ARG A 104 -11.70 0.86 -18.22
N PHE A 105 -11.83 -0.34 -17.64
CA PHE A 105 -11.46 -1.59 -18.30
C PHE A 105 -12.18 -1.75 -19.65
N SER A 106 -13.50 -1.58 -19.69
CA SER A 106 -14.30 -1.64 -20.93
C SER A 106 -13.87 -0.56 -21.94
N SER A 107 -13.62 0.67 -21.49
CA SER A 107 -13.19 1.77 -22.37
C SER A 107 -11.82 1.52 -23.00
N ARG A 108 -10.92 0.83 -22.29
CA ARG A 108 -9.59 0.47 -22.79
C ARG A 108 -9.70 -0.65 -23.81
N LEU A 109 -10.53 -1.67 -23.55
CA LEU A 109 -10.81 -2.72 -24.55
C LEU A 109 -11.36 -2.14 -25.86
N SER A 110 -12.19 -1.08 -25.81
CA SER A 110 -12.77 -0.46 -27.00
C SER A 110 -11.84 0.53 -27.72
N LYS A 111 -11.06 1.35 -27.00
CA LYS A 111 -10.19 2.39 -27.62
C LYS A 111 -9.06 1.81 -28.46
N PHE A 112 -8.48 0.68 -28.04
CA PHE A 112 -7.41 0.02 -28.79
C PHE A 112 -7.89 -0.74 -30.03
N ALA A 113 -9.20 -0.86 -30.26
CA ALA A 113 -9.72 -1.39 -31.52
C ALA A 113 -9.53 -0.41 -32.70
N ASN A 114 -9.25 0.88 -32.42
CA ASN A 114 -9.36 1.98 -33.39
C ASN A 114 -8.10 2.85 -33.59
N GLU A 115 -6.95 2.57 -32.96
CA GLU A 115 -5.75 3.45 -33.01
C GLU A 115 -4.41 2.75 -33.37
N ASP A 116 -3.47 3.55 -33.90
CA ASP A 116 -2.14 3.18 -34.46
C ASP A 116 -1.18 2.59 -33.38
N PRO A 117 -0.51 1.42 -33.61
CA PRO A 117 0.26 0.67 -32.60
C PRO A 117 1.49 1.34 -31.98
N LYS A 118 1.82 2.59 -32.36
CA LYS A 118 3.04 3.28 -31.91
C LYS A 118 3.00 3.79 -30.47
N ASN A 119 1.85 3.77 -29.79
CA ASN A 119 1.74 4.24 -28.41
C ASN A 119 1.93 3.11 -27.38
N ARG A 120 3.04 3.21 -26.63
CA ARG A 120 3.53 2.30 -25.56
C ARG A 120 2.61 2.19 -24.32
N GLN A 121 1.32 1.86 -24.47
CA GLN A 121 0.37 1.80 -23.34
C GLN A 121 -0.02 0.38 -22.89
N ILE A 122 0.73 -0.66 -23.30
CA ILE A 122 0.48 -2.04 -22.83
C ILE A 122 0.70 -2.18 -21.31
N ASN A 123 1.72 -1.50 -20.75
CA ASN A 123 2.02 -1.51 -19.31
C ASN A 123 0.91 -0.88 -18.44
N GLU A 124 -0.08 -0.19 -19.03
CA GLU A 124 -1.14 0.45 -18.24
C GLU A 124 -2.21 -0.54 -17.74
N LEU A 125 -2.07 -1.83 -18.05
CA LEU A 125 -3.12 -2.83 -17.84
C LEU A 125 -2.73 -3.94 -16.87
N SER A 126 -1.47 -4.07 -16.50
CA SER A 126 -1.05 -4.94 -15.41
C SER A 126 -1.56 -4.41 -14.07
N ILE A 127 -1.83 -5.30 -13.13
CA ILE A 127 -2.31 -4.94 -11.79
C ILE A 127 -1.29 -5.44 -10.78
N MET A 128 -0.66 -4.53 -10.02
CA MET A 128 0.30 -4.94 -8.99
C MET A 128 -0.39 -5.79 -7.92
N GLU A 129 0.21 -6.93 -7.59
CA GLU A 129 -0.36 -7.85 -6.60
C GLU A 129 -0.01 -7.43 -5.17
N VAL A 130 -1.00 -7.58 -4.29
CA VAL A 130 -0.80 -7.38 -2.85
C VAL A 130 -0.21 -8.63 -2.20
N TYR A 131 0.66 -8.42 -1.22
CA TYR A 131 1.23 -9.46 -0.37
C TYR A 131 0.12 -10.23 0.35
N ARG A 132 0.23 -11.55 0.31
CA ARG A 132 -0.82 -12.48 0.71
C ARG A 132 -0.22 -13.81 1.17
N ASN A 133 -0.98 -14.54 1.98
CA ASN A 133 -0.75 -15.95 2.27
C ASN A 133 -1.89 -16.77 1.64
N GLY A 134 -1.59 -17.52 0.59
CA GLY A 134 -2.64 -18.09 -0.27
C GLY A 134 -3.51 -16.99 -0.88
N LEU A 135 -4.82 -17.08 -0.70
CA LEU A 135 -5.79 -16.07 -1.17
C LEU A 135 -6.07 -14.96 -0.15
N LEU A 136 -5.45 -15.00 1.04
CA LEU A 136 -5.72 -14.04 2.10
C LEU A 136 -4.68 -12.91 2.08
N PRO A 137 -5.09 -11.66 1.79
CA PRO A 137 -4.19 -10.52 1.84
C PRO A 137 -3.73 -10.29 3.27
N LEU A 138 -2.48 -9.88 3.44
CA LEU A 138 -1.96 -9.50 4.74
C LEU A 138 -0.92 -8.39 4.64
N ILE A 139 -0.72 -7.70 5.76
CA ILE A 139 0.36 -6.73 5.94
C ILE A 139 1.50 -7.47 6.65
N PRO A 140 2.69 -7.57 6.02
CA PRO A 140 3.84 -8.23 6.64
C PRO A 140 4.31 -7.51 7.90
N GLY A 141 4.74 -8.28 8.89
CA GLY A 141 5.35 -7.77 10.11
C GLY A 141 6.61 -6.97 9.84
N SER A 142 7.34 -7.29 8.76
CA SER A 142 8.49 -6.51 8.29
C SER A 142 8.12 -5.09 7.86
N SER A 143 6.96 -4.91 7.20
CA SER A 143 6.46 -3.58 6.80
C SER A 143 6.07 -2.73 8.01
N ILE A 144 5.39 -3.34 8.97
CA ILE A 144 4.99 -2.68 10.23
C ILE A 144 6.24 -2.34 11.06
N LYS A 145 7.17 -3.29 11.19
CA LYS A 145 8.44 -3.10 11.89
C LYS A 145 9.29 -2.01 11.22
N GLY A 146 9.26 -1.91 9.90
CA GLY A 146 9.90 -0.81 9.15
C GLY A 146 9.34 0.55 9.51
N ALA A 147 8.01 0.69 9.60
CA ALA A 147 7.36 1.93 10.03
C ALA A 147 7.73 2.31 11.48
N ILE A 148 7.69 1.35 12.41
CA ILE A 148 8.12 1.55 13.80
C ILE A 148 9.60 1.96 13.86
N ARG A 149 10.46 1.31 13.05
CA ARG A 149 11.88 1.63 12.95
C ARG A 149 12.11 3.07 12.51
N THR A 150 11.42 3.52 11.47
CA THR A 150 11.52 4.89 10.97
C THR A 150 11.11 5.91 12.04
N ALA A 151 10.00 5.68 12.74
CA ALA A 151 9.55 6.57 13.81
C ALA A 151 10.57 6.66 14.95
N PHE A 152 11.09 5.51 15.39
CA PHE A 152 12.10 5.45 16.44
C PHE A 152 13.41 6.14 16.04
N LEU A 153 13.92 5.88 14.84
CA LEU A 153 15.15 6.52 14.36
C LEU A 153 14.97 8.04 14.26
N ASN A 154 13.83 8.52 13.80
CA ASN A 154 13.52 9.95 13.76
C ASN A 154 13.47 10.59 15.16
N HIS A 155 12.93 9.88 16.16
CA HIS A 155 12.95 10.32 17.54
C HIS A 155 14.37 10.38 18.09
N LEU A 156 15.15 9.31 17.91
CA LEU A 156 16.53 9.18 18.40
C LEU A 156 17.49 10.22 17.80
N LEU A 157 17.30 10.56 16.53
CA LEU A 157 18.21 11.38 15.74
C LEU A 157 17.76 12.86 15.59
N LYS A 158 16.69 13.24 16.29
CA LYS A 158 16.06 14.56 16.18
C LYS A 158 17.05 15.71 16.37
N ASP A 159 17.87 15.62 17.42
CA ASP A 159 18.81 16.68 17.84
C ASP A 159 20.26 16.41 17.40
N LYS A 160 20.48 15.51 16.44
CA LYS A 160 21.80 15.17 15.91
C LYS A 160 22.08 15.90 14.61
N ASP A 161 23.33 16.28 14.37
CA ASP A 161 23.76 16.80 13.07
C ASP A 161 23.88 15.66 12.03
N ASP A 162 24.01 16.01 10.75
CA ASP A 162 23.99 15.03 9.66
C ASP A 162 25.14 14.02 9.74
N ARG A 163 26.33 14.44 10.20
CA ARG A 163 27.48 13.55 10.40
C ARG A 163 27.20 12.54 11.50
N ALA A 164 26.73 12.99 12.65
CA ALA A 164 26.37 12.12 13.76
C ALA A 164 25.23 11.16 13.39
N ARG A 165 24.25 11.60 12.59
CA ARG A 165 23.19 10.72 12.08
C ARG A 165 23.76 9.59 11.23
N GLU A 166 24.58 9.92 10.24
CA GLU A 166 25.20 8.97 9.35
C GLU A 166 26.06 7.95 10.11
N ASP A 167 26.89 8.43 11.04
CA ASP A 167 27.75 7.58 11.88
C ASP A 167 26.94 6.64 12.77
N ILE A 168 25.85 7.13 13.38
CA ILE A 168 24.98 6.29 14.23
C ILE A 168 24.34 5.19 13.39
N LEU A 169 23.76 5.53 12.24
CA LEU A 169 23.08 4.57 11.36
C LEU A 169 24.04 3.53 10.78
N LYS A 170 25.21 3.97 10.29
CA LYS A 170 26.25 3.13 9.68
C LYS A 170 27.00 2.23 10.64
N ASN A 171 26.99 2.51 11.96
CA ASN A 171 27.69 1.68 12.94
C ASN A 171 26.80 0.87 13.90
N ASN A 172 25.52 1.21 14.05
CA ASN A 172 24.66 0.65 15.10
C ASN A 172 23.34 0.00 14.66
N PHE A 173 22.97 0.05 13.38
CA PHE A 173 21.64 -0.35 12.92
C PHE A 173 21.70 -1.32 11.71
N HIS A 174 22.56 -2.32 11.78
CA HIS A 174 22.75 -3.35 10.73
C HIS A 174 23.36 -4.62 11.32
N GLY A 175 23.09 -5.75 10.64
CA GLY A 175 23.59 -7.06 11.02
C GLY A 175 23.26 -7.41 12.47
N ASN A 176 24.20 -8.08 13.14
CA ASN A 176 24.08 -8.50 14.55
C ASN A 176 24.15 -7.34 15.57
N LYS A 177 24.25 -6.08 15.11
CA LYS A 177 24.21 -4.90 15.97
C LYS A 177 22.82 -4.27 15.99
N ASP A 178 21.87 -4.71 15.18
CA ASP A 178 20.59 -4.03 15.04
C ASP A 178 19.69 -4.20 16.28
N PRO A 179 19.38 -3.12 17.03
CA PRO A 179 18.53 -3.18 18.21
C PRO A 179 17.14 -3.75 17.92
N PHE A 180 16.66 -3.56 16.68
CA PHE A 180 15.35 -4.01 16.27
C PHE A 180 15.25 -5.53 16.19
N ASP A 181 16.34 -6.31 16.31
CA ASP A 181 16.27 -7.75 16.45
C ASP A 181 15.50 -8.19 17.71
N SER A 182 15.50 -7.36 18.75
CA SER A 182 14.72 -7.56 19.97
C SER A 182 13.22 -7.31 19.80
N LEU A 183 12.82 -6.57 18.74
CA LEU A 183 11.43 -6.30 18.38
C LEU A 183 10.97 -7.32 17.33
N LYS A 184 10.04 -8.20 17.71
CA LYS A 184 9.36 -9.11 16.80
C LYS A 184 7.95 -8.61 16.55
N VAL A 185 7.59 -8.48 15.29
CA VAL A 185 6.25 -8.12 14.83
C VAL A 185 5.81 -9.25 13.93
N SER A 186 4.69 -9.90 14.24
CA SER A 186 4.16 -10.96 13.39
C SER A 186 3.60 -10.38 12.10
N ASP A 187 3.46 -11.23 11.09
CA ASP A 187 2.57 -10.93 9.99
C ASP A 187 1.15 -10.79 10.54
N THR A 188 0.37 -9.93 9.89
CA THR A 188 -1.03 -9.78 10.23
C THR A 188 -1.86 -10.92 9.65
N TYR A 189 -3.03 -11.17 10.23
CA TYR A 189 -3.96 -12.15 9.71
C TYR A 189 -5.40 -11.63 9.75
N ARG A 190 -6.21 -12.17 8.83
CA ARG A 190 -7.65 -11.98 8.77
C ARG A 190 -8.30 -13.15 8.04
N GLU A 191 -9.50 -13.55 8.47
CA GLU A 191 -10.20 -14.73 7.95
C GLU A 191 -10.88 -14.52 6.58
N LYS A 192 -11.05 -13.28 6.12
CA LYS A 192 -11.64 -12.98 4.81
C LYS A 192 -10.78 -11.99 4.03
N SER A 193 -10.77 -12.15 2.71
CA SER A 193 -10.16 -11.19 1.79
C SER A 193 -10.98 -9.90 1.74
N ASP A 194 -10.31 -8.76 1.77
CA ASP A 194 -10.91 -7.43 1.59
C ASP A 194 -10.11 -6.61 0.57
N ILE A 195 -9.64 -7.28 -0.49
CA ILE A 195 -8.96 -6.61 -1.59
C ILE A 195 -9.95 -6.04 -2.59
N THR A 196 -9.52 -4.98 -3.25
CA THR A 196 -10.11 -4.51 -4.50
C THR A 196 -9.01 -3.89 -5.37
N VAL A 197 -9.34 -3.42 -6.56
CA VAL A 197 -8.39 -2.68 -7.41
C VAL A 197 -8.55 -1.18 -7.18
N GLY A 198 -7.44 -0.50 -6.94
CA GLY A 198 -7.36 0.96 -6.92
C GLY A 198 -6.32 1.48 -7.91
N PHE A 199 -6.44 2.76 -8.27
CA PHE A 199 -5.44 3.45 -9.08
C PHE A 199 -4.54 4.30 -8.20
N PHE A 200 -3.24 4.04 -8.22
CA PHE A 200 -2.28 4.98 -7.68
C PHE A 200 -2.08 6.13 -8.64
N ILE A 201 -2.43 7.33 -8.17
CA ILE A 201 -2.29 8.58 -8.90
C ILE A 201 -1.27 9.47 -8.17
N ASN A 202 -0.37 10.06 -8.94
CA ASN A 202 0.59 11.03 -8.42
C ASN A 202 0.03 12.44 -8.59
N LEU A 203 -0.21 13.15 -7.48
CA LEU A 203 -0.77 14.50 -7.47
C LEU A 203 0.23 15.50 -6.89
N PRO A 204 0.26 16.75 -7.38
CA PRO A 204 1.03 17.82 -6.73
C PRO A 204 0.66 17.97 -5.26
N ALA A 205 1.65 18.32 -4.44
CA ALA A 205 1.47 18.47 -2.98
C ALA A 205 0.42 19.55 -2.60
N ASN A 206 0.05 20.43 -3.52
CA ASN A 206 -1.08 21.35 -3.39
C ASN A 206 -2.25 20.77 -4.19
N LEU A 207 -3.01 19.86 -3.57
CA LEU A 207 -3.92 18.91 -4.24
C LEU A 207 -4.97 19.53 -5.16
N PHE A 208 -5.30 20.80 -4.97
CA PHE A 208 -6.48 21.44 -5.58
C PHE A 208 -6.15 22.74 -6.34
N ALA A 209 -4.86 23.03 -6.53
CA ALA A 209 -4.41 24.16 -7.35
C ALA A 209 -4.42 23.85 -8.87
N VAL A 210 -4.98 22.72 -9.29
CA VAL A 210 -4.92 22.27 -10.69
C VAL A 210 -6.32 22.01 -11.22
N ASP A 211 -6.78 22.87 -12.14
CA ASP A 211 -8.09 22.78 -12.83
C ASP A 211 -8.27 21.47 -13.63
N LYS A 212 -7.18 20.74 -13.87
CA LYS A 212 -7.15 19.40 -14.47
C LYS A 212 -6.09 18.58 -13.77
N ILE A 213 -6.46 17.42 -13.24
CA ILE A 213 -5.48 16.34 -12.98
C ILE A 213 -4.97 15.91 -14.36
N LYS A 214 -3.95 16.61 -14.89
CA LYS A 214 -3.29 16.21 -16.13
C LYS A 214 -2.59 14.89 -15.85
N GLY A 215 -3.27 13.79 -16.20
CA GLY A 215 -2.77 12.43 -16.32
C GLY A 215 -1.46 12.17 -15.58
N GLY A 216 -1.52 12.18 -14.25
CA GLY A 216 -0.45 11.56 -13.48
C GLY A 216 -0.38 10.08 -13.87
N LEU A 217 0.82 9.50 -13.93
CA LEU A 217 1.00 8.07 -14.15
C LEU A 217 0.05 7.30 -13.21
N SER A 218 -0.93 6.62 -13.78
CA SER A 218 -1.89 5.81 -13.03
C SER A 218 -1.42 4.37 -13.05
N VAL A 219 -1.13 3.80 -11.88
CA VAL A 219 -0.75 2.39 -11.76
C VAL A 219 -1.90 1.63 -11.09
N MET A 220 -2.37 0.55 -11.70
CA MET A 220 -3.36 -0.32 -11.06
C MET A 220 -2.68 -1.21 -10.02
N ALA A 221 -3.34 -1.34 -8.88
CA ALA A 221 -2.86 -2.21 -7.81
C ALA A 221 -4.03 -2.82 -7.06
N GLU A 222 -3.85 -4.05 -6.60
CA GLU A 222 -4.66 -4.59 -5.53
C GLU A 222 -4.36 -3.83 -4.24
N VAL A 223 -5.41 -3.39 -3.55
CA VAL A 223 -5.30 -2.66 -2.30
C VAL A 223 -6.19 -3.30 -1.24
N ILE A 224 -5.70 -3.34 0.00
CA ILE A 224 -6.49 -3.66 1.18
C ILE A 224 -7.41 -2.48 1.46
N LEU A 225 -8.71 -2.75 1.55
CA LEU A 225 -9.72 -1.73 1.82
C LEU A 225 -9.63 -1.18 3.26
N PRO A 226 -9.93 0.11 3.45
CA PRO A 226 -9.94 0.72 4.77
C PRO A 226 -11.16 0.28 5.62
N GLY A 227 -10.99 0.32 6.94
CA GLY A 227 -12.00 -0.06 7.95
C GLY A 227 -12.01 -1.53 8.33
N LYS A 228 -11.07 -2.32 7.82
CA LYS A 228 -10.97 -3.76 8.09
C LYS A 228 -10.01 -3.99 9.24
N VAL A 229 -10.40 -4.83 10.20
CA VAL A 229 -9.54 -5.15 11.35
C VAL A 229 -8.70 -6.38 11.01
N TYR A 230 -7.40 -6.22 11.11
CA TYR A 230 -6.40 -7.27 11.03
C TYR A 230 -5.83 -7.53 12.43
N GLN A 231 -5.47 -8.77 12.73
CA GLN A 231 -4.88 -9.15 14.01
C GLN A 231 -3.40 -9.50 13.83
N GLY A 232 -2.61 -9.29 14.87
CA GLY A 232 -1.21 -9.69 14.91
C GLY A 232 -0.59 -9.38 16.26
N ASP A 233 0.70 -9.72 16.40
CA ASP A 233 1.40 -9.70 17.67
C ASP A 233 2.66 -8.84 17.61
N ILE A 234 2.92 -8.12 18.70
CA ILE A 234 4.19 -7.44 18.96
C ILE A 234 4.82 -8.04 20.21
N ARG A 235 6.07 -8.51 20.07
CA ARG A 235 6.86 -9.08 21.16
C ARG A 235 8.20 -8.37 21.30
N PHE A 236 8.55 -8.03 22.54
CA PHE A 236 9.87 -7.56 22.92
C PHE A 236 10.61 -8.67 23.67
N ILE A 237 11.70 -9.14 23.08
CA ILE A 237 12.54 -10.17 23.67
C ILE A 237 13.48 -9.49 24.67
N ALA A 238 13.17 -9.59 25.95
CA ALA A 238 13.91 -8.91 27.02
C ALA A 238 15.24 -9.56 27.40
N ASP A 239 15.44 -10.84 27.03
CA ASP A 239 16.70 -11.49 27.31
C ASP A 239 17.71 -11.15 26.23
N GLY A 240 18.38 -10.02 26.45
CA GLY A 240 19.57 -9.65 25.72
C GLY A 240 20.60 -10.78 25.69
N ARG A 241 20.60 -11.79 26.57
CA ARG A 241 21.66 -12.81 26.64
C ARG A 241 21.71 -13.80 25.47
N LEU A 242 20.66 -13.92 24.67
CA LEU A 242 20.75 -14.61 23.36
C LEU A 242 21.40 -13.71 22.28
N PHE A 243 21.52 -12.40 22.55
CA PHE A 243 22.17 -11.39 21.71
C PHE A 243 23.36 -10.68 22.42
N VAL A 244 23.76 -11.10 23.63
CA VAL A 244 24.91 -10.59 24.41
C VAL A 244 26.16 -11.24 23.82
N LYS A 245 26.45 -10.83 22.59
CA LYS A 245 27.82 -10.73 22.11
C LYS A 245 28.19 -9.31 21.67
N ASN A 246 27.24 -8.36 21.61
CA ASN A 246 27.53 -7.01 21.14
C ASN A 246 27.15 -5.91 22.14
N GLU A 247 28.14 -5.07 22.47
CA GLU A 247 28.10 -3.88 23.33
C GLU A 247 27.30 -2.70 22.73
N ASN A 248 26.25 -2.96 21.95
CA ASN A 248 25.49 -1.88 21.34
C ASN A 248 24.49 -1.27 22.35
N ARG A 249 24.82 -0.10 22.89
CA ARG A 249 23.97 0.67 23.80
C ARG A 249 22.56 0.97 23.27
N TYR A 250 22.35 0.96 21.94
CA TYR A 250 21.05 1.26 21.36
C TYR A 250 20.00 0.15 21.63
N PHE A 251 20.41 -1.06 22.03
CA PHE A 251 19.48 -2.08 22.55
C PHE A 251 18.80 -1.64 23.84
N SER A 252 19.56 -1.10 24.80
CA SER A 252 18.97 -0.61 26.05
C SER A 252 18.15 0.65 25.84
N ILE A 253 18.59 1.54 24.93
CA ILE A 253 17.82 2.73 24.55
C ILE A 253 16.47 2.34 23.94
N LEU A 254 16.45 1.44 22.95
CA LEU A 254 15.20 0.96 22.33
C LEU A 254 14.26 0.37 23.37
N ARG A 255 14.79 -0.50 24.25
CA ARG A 255 14.00 -1.14 25.31
C ARG A 255 13.43 -0.14 26.32
N ASN A 256 14.22 0.84 26.74
CA ASN A 256 13.78 1.83 27.73
C ASN A 256 12.76 2.80 27.13
N MET A 257 12.94 3.17 25.86
CA MET A 257 12.00 4.03 25.13
C MET A 257 10.69 3.31 24.81
N ILE A 258 10.75 2.00 24.55
CA ILE A 258 9.59 1.14 24.29
C ILE A 258 9.40 0.14 25.44
N SER A 259 9.03 0.67 26.61
CA SER A 259 8.82 -0.12 27.83
C SER A 259 7.43 -0.76 27.91
N ASN A 260 6.47 -0.23 27.17
CA ASN A 260 5.11 -0.76 27.02
C ASN A 260 4.51 -0.38 25.65
N ILE A 261 3.30 -0.87 25.36
CA ILE A 261 2.68 -0.62 24.06
C ILE A 261 2.31 0.87 23.86
N GLU A 262 1.92 1.56 24.94
CA GLU A 262 1.59 2.99 24.91
C GLU A 262 2.82 3.86 24.58
N SER A 263 4.01 3.45 25.06
CA SER A 263 5.28 4.11 24.73
C SER A 263 5.68 3.88 23.26
N LEU A 264 5.37 2.71 22.69
CA LEU A 264 5.49 2.47 21.25
C LEU A 264 4.56 3.39 20.46
N PHE A 265 3.29 3.49 20.89
CA PHE A 265 2.30 4.38 20.26
C PHE A 265 2.78 5.82 20.30
N ARG A 266 3.27 6.30 21.44
CA ARG A 266 3.84 7.64 21.56
C ARG A 266 4.95 7.92 20.55
N ILE A 267 5.91 7.01 20.39
CA ILE A 267 7.02 7.19 19.43
C ILE A 267 6.49 7.21 17.99
N CYS A 268 5.57 6.32 17.65
CA CYS A 268 4.94 6.31 16.34
C CYS A 268 4.19 7.62 16.09
N ASN A 269 3.39 8.07 17.06
CA ASN A 269 2.56 9.27 16.97
C ASN A 269 3.40 10.55 16.85
N GLU A 270 4.53 10.67 17.57
CA GLU A 270 5.43 11.84 17.44
C GLU A 270 5.94 12.02 16.01
N HIS A 271 6.18 10.92 15.29
CA HIS A 271 6.64 10.95 13.90
C HIS A 271 5.48 11.11 12.91
N TYR A 272 4.45 10.27 13.05
CA TYR A 272 3.40 10.12 12.03
C TYR A 272 2.25 11.11 12.17
N PHE A 273 1.90 11.54 13.38
CA PHE A 273 0.74 12.41 13.59
C PHE A 273 0.86 13.78 12.91
N PRO A 274 2.01 14.48 12.95
CA PRO A 274 2.15 15.76 12.23
C PRO A 274 1.98 15.62 10.71
N ILE A 275 2.45 14.50 10.14
CA ILE A 275 2.33 14.20 8.70
C ILE A 275 0.86 13.94 8.36
N PHE A 276 0.20 13.11 9.17
CA PHE A 276 -1.21 12.78 9.03
C PHE A 276 -2.11 14.01 9.18
N GLU A 277 -1.92 14.80 10.22
CA GLU A 277 -2.75 15.97 10.51
C GLU A 277 -2.65 17.02 9.39
N LYS A 278 -1.45 17.22 8.82
CA LYS A 278 -1.28 18.07 7.64
C LYS A 278 -2.08 17.55 6.44
N GLU A 279 -1.98 16.26 6.13
CA GLU A 279 -2.68 15.64 5.00
C GLU A 279 -4.21 15.63 5.22
N TYR A 280 -4.66 15.29 6.42
CA TYR A 280 -6.06 15.33 6.83
C TYR A 280 -6.66 16.75 6.72
N ASN A 281 -6.00 17.76 7.27
CA ASN A 281 -6.50 19.13 7.22
C ASN A 281 -6.57 19.67 5.78
N MET A 282 -5.58 19.31 4.95
CA MET A 282 -5.58 19.67 3.54
C MET A 282 -6.76 19.04 2.79
N ILE A 283 -6.99 17.73 2.93
CA ILE A 283 -8.12 17.05 2.28
C ILE A 283 -9.45 17.60 2.81
N LYS A 284 -9.57 17.79 4.12
CA LYS A 284 -10.80 18.29 4.76
C LYS A 284 -11.19 19.69 4.31
N LYS A 285 -10.22 20.59 4.17
CA LYS A 285 -10.44 21.96 3.69
C LYS A 285 -11.04 21.98 2.28
N GLU A 286 -10.63 21.03 1.46
CA GLU A 286 -10.88 21.04 0.02
C GLU A 286 -12.08 20.18 -0.35
N ASN A 287 -12.27 19.06 0.35
CA ASN A 287 -13.43 18.21 0.22
C ASN A 287 -13.75 17.50 1.55
N SER A 288 -14.59 18.15 2.36
CA SER A 288 -15.08 17.58 3.62
C SER A 288 -15.94 16.32 3.44
N GLU A 289 -16.52 16.11 2.25
CA GLU A 289 -17.33 14.95 1.91
C GLU A 289 -16.50 13.73 1.47
N ASN A 290 -15.16 13.88 1.43
CA ASN A 290 -14.24 12.82 1.06
C ASN A 290 -14.35 11.61 2.01
N ASN A 291 -14.31 10.41 1.44
CA ASN A 291 -14.51 9.16 2.19
C ASN A 291 -13.42 8.89 3.25
N PHE A 292 -12.22 9.42 3.08
CA PHE A 292 -11.18 9.40 4.11
C PHE A 292 -11.55 10.28 5.30
N ILE A 293 -12.03 11.51 5.04
CA ILE A 293 -12.46 12.44 6.10
C ILE A 293 -13.65 11.88 6.85
N LYS A 294 -14.69 11.43 6.11
CA LYS A 294 -15.83 10.73 6.70
C LYS A 294 -15.38 9.56 7.55
N ARG A 295 -14.45 8.73 7.09
CA ARG A 295 -13.96 7.59 7.88
C ARG A 295 -13.26 8.00 9.17
N VAL A 296 -12.39 9.01 9.10
CA VAL A 296 -11.66 9.51 10.27
C VAL A 296 -12.62 10.15 11.28
N ASP A 297 -13.66 10.86 10.80
CA ASP A 297 -14.60 11.63 11.62
C ASP A 297 -15.82 10.81 12.10
N TYR A 298 -16.29 9.82 11.33
CA TYR A 298 -17.54 9.06 11.57
C TYR A 298 -17.40 7.94 12.59
N GLU A 299 -16.20 7.38 12.77
CA GLU A 299 -16.04 6.32 13.76
C GLU A 299 -16.25 6.89 15.17
N LYS A 300 -17.06 6.20 15.99
CA LYS A 300 -17.36 6.47 17.42
C LYS A 300 -16.13 6.59 18.33
N ASN A 301 -14.93 6.68 17.77
CA ASN A 301 -13.62 6.53 18.37
C ASN A 301 -12.73 7.78 18.30
N ASN A 302 -13.16 8.95 17.80
CA ASN A 302 -12.34 10.19 17.71
C ASN A 302 -10.83 9.90 17.57
N TYR A 303 -10.41 9.29 16.45
CA TYR A 303 -9.03 8.80 16.28
C TYR A 303 -8.00 9.89 16.59
N LEU A 304 -8.30 11.14 16.23
CA LEU A 304 -7.44 12.30 16.51
C LEU A 304 -7.12 12.44 18.01
N GLU A 305 -8.13 12.34 18.88
CA GLU A 305 -7.95 12.42 20.32
C GLU A 305 -7.24 11.18 20.87
N GLN A 306 -7.59 9.98 20.39
CA GLN A 306 -6.93 8.75 20.82
C GLN A 306 -5.44 8.75 20.45
N ILE A 307 -5.07 9.27 19.28
CA ILE A 307 -3.68 9.42 18.83
C ILE A 307 -2.97 10.45 19.72
N ARG A 308 -3.55 11.64 19.93
CA ARG A 308 -2.96 12.68 20.80
C ARG A 308 -2.71 12.19 22.23
N ASN A 309 -3.61 11.37 22.74
CA ASN A 309 -3.51 10.78 24.08
C ASN A 309 -2.73 9.45 24.12
N ASN A 310 -2.13 9.03 22.99
CA ASN A 310 -1.37 7.77 22.86
C ASN A 310 -2.14 6.50 23.27
N LYS A 311 -3.48 6.53 23.20
CA LYS A 311 -4.32 5.35 23.40
C LYS A 311 -4.24 4.39 22.21
N VAL A 312 -3.92 4.93 21.03
CA VAL A 312 -3.66 4.17 19.80
C VAL A 312 -2.38 4.67 19.14
N GLY A 313 -1.74 3.80 18.37
CA GLY A 313 -0.60 4.15 17.54
C GLY A 313 -1.06 4.47 16.11
N LEU A 314 -0.42 5.44 15.47
CA LEU A 314 -0.58 5.74 14.06
C LEU A 314 0.70 5.39 13.31
N ILE A 315 0.59 4.63 12.22
CA ILE A 315 1.70 4.38 11.30
C ILE A 315 1.25 4.53 9.84
N ARG A 316 2.23 4.65 8.95
CA ARG A 316 2.04 4.57 7.51
C ARG A 316 2.86 3.42 6.93
N VAL A 317 2.22 2.52 6.20
CA VAL A 317 2.81 1.30 5.65
C VAL A 317 2.55 1.13 4.16
N GLY A 318 3.42 0.34 3.52
CA GLY A 318 3.26 -0.05 2.13
C GLY A 318 3.76 0.97 1.13
N ARG A 319 3.56 0.64 -0.15
CA ARG A 319 3.95 1.47 -1.28
C ARG A 319 3.24 2.82 -1.20
N HIS A 320 3.89 3.85 -1.72
CA HIS A 320 3.30 5.20 -1.80
C HIS A 320 3.03 5.86 -0.43
N SER A 321 3.71 5.41 0.64
CA SER A 321 3.67 6.06 1.96
C SER A 321 4.26 7.48 1.98
N GLY A 322 4.87 7.95 0.89
CA GLY A 322 5.47 9.29 0.80
C GLY A 322 6.86 9.37 1.45
N PHE A 323 7.69 10.30 0.95
CA PHE A 323 9.08 10.44 1.38
C PHE A 323 9.20 10.77 2.87
N GLU A 324 8.36 11.68 3.33
CA GLU A 324 8.34 12.22 4.70
C GLU A 324 8.02 11.14 5.73
N ALA A 325 7.21 10.13 5.37
CA ALA A 325 6.80 9.07 6.28
C ALA A 325 7.84 7.95 6.41
N VAL A 326 8.66 7.73 5.38
CA VAL A 326 9.61 6.61 5.30
C VAL A 326 11.07 7.00 5.46
N SER A 327 11.36 8.31 5.46
CA SER A 327 12.72 8.83 5.53
C SER A 327 13.07 9.36 6.92
N ILE A 328 14.38 9.47 7.19
CA ILE A 328 14.90 10.07 8.41
C ILE A 328 15.03 11.58 8.20
N LYS A 329 14.58 12.40 9.15
CA LYS A 329 14.68 13.87 9.13
C LYS A 329 16.11 14.30 8.80
N GLY A 330 16.25 15.23 7.85
CA GLY A 330 17.52 15.63 7.26
C GLY A 330 17.86 14.91 5.95
N SER A 331 17.14 13.84 5.60
CA SER A 331 17.26 13.22 4.28
C SER A 331 16.73 14.16 3.20
N LYS A 332 17.42 14.21 2.06
CA LYS A 332 17.00 14.97 0.88
C LYS A 332 16.43 14.04 -0.18
N VAL A 333 15.32 14.45 -0.78
CA VAL A 333 14.72 13.75 -1.92
C VAL A 333 15.31 14.28 -3.23
N LYS A 334 15.71 13.37 -4.11
CA LYS A 334 16.18 13.69 -5.46
C LYS A 334 14.98 13.84 -6.39
N ILE A 335 14.73 15.06 -6.87
CA ILE A 335 13.59 15.40 -7.71
C ILE A 335 14.06 15.72 -9.11
N LYS A 336 13.46 15.08 -10.12
CA LYS A 336 13.72 15.39 -11.53
C LYS A 336 13.05 16.70 -11.91
N THR A 337 13.82 17.66 -12.42
CA THR A 337 13.33 18.93 -12.96
C THR A 337 13.58 19.02 -14.46
N LYS A 338 13.08 20.07 -15.11
CA LYS A 338 13.37 20.31 -16.54
C LYS A 338 14.88 20.45 -16.82
N ASN A 339 15.66 20.84 -15.81
CA ASN A 339 17.09 21.14 -15.92
C ASN A 339 17.98 20.04 -15.31
N GLY A 340 17.43 18.88 -14.95
CA GLY A 340 18.20 17.77 -14.38
C GLY A 340 17.60 17.24 -13.08
N TYR A 341 18.39 17.18 -12.02
CA TYR A 341 17.96 16.68 -10.71
C TYR A 341 18.32 17.67 -9.60
N ASP A 342 17.34 18.00 -8.76
CA ASP A 342 17.52 18.82 -7.56
C ASP A 342 17.39 17.97 -6.30
N MET A 343 18.18 18.27 -5.28
CA MET A 343 18.00 17.71 -3.95
C MET A 343 17.15 18.67 -3.11
N ARG A 344 15.99 18.22 -2.63
CA ARG A 344 15.07 19.04 -1.82
C ARG A 344 14.76 18.40 -0.47
N ASP A 345 14.33 19.21 0.48
CA ASP A 345 13.99 18.75 1.84
C ASP A 345 12.56 18.17 1.94
N ALA A 346 11.74 18.34 0.89
CA ALA A 346 10.37 17.84 0.83
C ALA A 346 9.99 17.39 -0.58
N SER A 347 9.05 16.46 -0.67
CA SER A 347 8.48 16.01 -1.94
C SER A 347 7.61 17.10 -2.58
N THR A 348 7.62 17.20 -3.91
CA THR A 348 6.74 18.10 -4.66
C THR A 348 5.40 17.46 -5.02
N THR A 349 5.30 16.15 -4.87
CA THR A 349 4.11 15.37 -5.18
C THR A 349 3.86 14.30 -4.13
N SER A 350 2.59 13.93 -4.00
CA SER A 350 2.14 12.87 -3.10
C SER A 350 1.29 11.88 -3.88
N TRP A 351 1.33 10.63 -3.45
CA TRP A 351 0.60 9.55 -4.10
C TRP A 351 -0.71 9.30 -3.37
N TYR A 352 -1.78 9.16 -4.14
CA TYR A 352 -3.13 8.87 -3.68
C TYR A 352 -3.65 7.61 -4.35
N CYS A 353 -4.63 6.97 -3.73
CA CYS A 353 -5.39 5.88 -4.31
C CYS A 353 -6.77 6.40 -4.72
N SER A 354 -7.12 6.25 -6.00
CA SER A 354 -8.45 6.57 -6.51
C SER A 354 -9.24 5.30 -6.78
N PHE A 355 -10.48 5.28 -6.34
CA PHE A 355 -11.51 4.32 -6.78
C PHE A 355 -12.52 4.94 -7.74
N SER A 356 -12.21 6.11 -8.30
CA SER A 356 -12.97 6.71 -9.40
C SER A 356 -12.06 6.98 -10.59
N ASP A 357 -12.51 6.60 -11.78
CA ASP A 357 -11.97 7.08 -13.05
C ASP A 357 -12.62 8.42 -13.38
N SER A 358 -12.30 9.44 -12.59
CA SER A 358 -12.57 10.79 -13.01
C SER A 358 -11.24 11.40 -13.44
N GLY A 359 -10.92 11.19 -14.72
CA GLY A 359 -10.06 12.12 -15.46
C GLY A 359 -10.57 13.58 -15.41
N GLU A 360 -11.72 13.81 -14.77
CA GLU A 360 -12.22 15.11 -14.37
C GLU A 360 -12.20 15.30 -12.83
N PRO A 361 -11.72 16.45 -12.33
CA PRO A 361 -11.54 16.73 -10.90
C PRO A 361 -12.84 16.87 -10.07
N LYS A 362 -14.02 16.61 -10.63
CA LYS A 362 -15.29 16.93 -9.95
C LYS A 362 -15.73 15.92 -8.89
N ASN A 363 -15.15 14.71 -8.83
CA ASN A 363 -15.49 13.73 -7.79
C ASN A 363 -14.25 13.18 -7.07
N THR A 364 -13.61 14.04 -6.26
CA THR A 364 -12.47 13.68 -5.41
C THR A 364 -12.88 12.92 -4.15
N ASN A 365 -14.15 12.55 -3.98
CA ASN A 365 -14.63 11.84 -2.79
C ASN A 365 -13.90 10.49 -2.57
N ASN A 366 -13.46 9.87 -3.68
CA ASN A 366 -12.80 8.57 -3.72
C ASN A 366 -11.29 8.66 -3.92
N VAL A 367 -10.70 9.85 -3.82
CA VAL A 367 -9.23 10.03 -3.81
C VAL A 367 -8.77 10.02 -2.37
N LEU A 368 -8.09 8.94 -1.97
CA LEU A 368 -7.71 8.67 -0.59
C LEU A 368 -6.18 8.67 -0.45
N PRO A 369 -5.63 9.13 0.68
CA PRO A 369 -4.20 8.99 0.94
C PRO A 369 -3.83 7.51 1.06
N CYS A 370 -2.60 7.13 0.76
CA CYS A 370 -2.17 5.72 0.83
C CYS A 370 -1.53 5.36 2.18
N GLY A 371 -1.83 4.17 2.69
CA GLY A 371 -1.00 3.50 3.69
C GLY A 371 -1.28 3.78 5.16
N TRP A 372 -2.26 4.62 5.51
CA TRP A 372 -2.51 4.99 6.91
C TRP A 372 -3.18 3.87 7.70
N MET A 373 -2.64 3.57 8.88
CA MET A 373 -3.12 2.48 9.72
C MET A 373 -3.04 2.82 11.20
N ILE A 374 -4.07 2.42 11.94
CA ILE A 374 -4.17 2.53 13.39
C ILE A 374 -3.78 1.20 14.05
N LEU A 375 -2.98 1.28 15.11
CA LEU A 375 -2.65 0.16 15.99
C LEU A 375 -3.44 0.34 17.29
N LYS A 376 -4.18 -0.69 17.67
CA LYS A 376 -4.90 -0.75 18.95
C LYS A 376 -4.40 -1.95 19.72
N LYS A 377 -4.14 -1.79 21.02
CA LYS A 377 -3.93 -2.92 21.92
C LYS A 377 -5.22 -3.76 21.91
N ASP A 378 -5.09 -5.07 21.69
CA ASP A 378 -6.21 -5.98 21.92
C ASP A 378 -6.31 -6.24 23.43
N GLU A 379 -7.52 -6.14 23.98
CA GLU A 379 -7.77 -6.25 25.43
C GLU A 379 -7.49 -7.65 25.98
#